data_AF-A0AAW6NKC6-F1
#
_entry.id   AF-A0AAW6NKC6-F1
#
_cell.length_a   1.000
_cell.length_b   1.000
_cell.length_c   1.000
_cell.angle_alpha   90.00
_cell.angle_beta   90.00
_cell.angle_gamma   90.00
#
_symmetry.space_group_name_H-M   'P 1'
#
loop_
_entity.id
_entity.type
_entity.pdbx_description
1 polymer ?
#
loop_
_entity_poly.entity_id
_entity_poly.type
_entity_poly.pdbx_seq_one_letter_code
_entity_poly.pdbx_strand_id
1 'polypeptide(L)'
;MDITQLQTGLNNKFTADRIVFWHDPEQSFTAQLTELAILWNGLPVTVLNMAEQSQLQTRKRIEIDEPMQGFLLYWPSSEPSPAKDWLLDIRRYSTTFYADAASILLNDLGLANMAPRDHIASRKSFFANKERTAAFKRRLDGRGGIEDPLSLDMKMISVVLACHAQIAEIMKSIGDRLLENAETALVPLEQHGLLPGFWHLMNLEYGYHIAEG
;
A
#
# COMPACT_ATOMS: atom_id res chain seq x y z
N MET A 1 -8.75 -1.60 2.26
CA MET A 1 -8.25 -0.26 2.64
C MET A 1 -9.30 0.35 3.53
N ASP A 2 -9.06 0.34 4.83
CA ASP A 2 -9.96 0.96 5.81
C ASP A 2 -9.81 2.48 5.74
N ILE A 3 -10.75 3.12 5.05
CA ILE A 3 -10.83 4.57 4.92
C ILE A 3 -10.88 5.27 6.29
N THR A 4 -11.31 4.58 7.34
CA THR A 4 -11.46 5.12 8.69
C THR A 4 -10.12 5.54 9.31
N GLN A 5 -9.07 4.74 9.15
CA GLN A 5 -7.74 5.08 9.68
C GLN A 5 -7.12 6.24 8.91
N LEU A 6 -7.22 6.22 7.58
CA LEU A 6 -6.78 7.31 6.72
C LEU A 6 -7.48 8.62 7.10
N GLN A 7 -8.81 8.58 7.22
CA GLN A 7 -9.62 9.74 7.58
C GLN A 7 -9.30 10.25 8.98
N THR A 8 -9.03 9.36 9.94
CA THR A 8 -8.58 9.75 11.28
C THR A 8 -7.21 10.45 11.23
N GLY A 9 -6.25 9.89 10.50
CA GLY A 9 -4.92 10.47 10.32
C GLY A 9 -4.97 11.84 9.66
N LEU A 10 -5.77 12.01 8.61
CA LEU A 10 -5.97 13.28 7.93
C LEU A 10 -6.67 14.30 8.84
N ASN A 11 -7.77 13.93 9.50
CA ASN A 11 -8.47 14.84 10.43
C ASN A 11 -7.55 15.34 11.55
N ASN A 12 -6.66 14.48 12.08
CA ASN A 12 -5.68 14.90 13.08
C ASN A 12 -4.73 15.98 12.55
N LYS A 13 -4.34 15.93 11.27
CA LYS A 13 -3.49 16.98 10.66
C LYS A 13 -4.22 18.31 10.53
N PHE A 14 -5.51 18.28 10.23
CA PHE A 14 -6.35 19.48 10.17
C PHE A 14 -6.73 20.05 11.55
N THR A 15 -6.28 19.47 12.67
CA THR A 15 -6.43 20.13 13.98
C THR A 15 -5.47 21.31 14.15
N ALA A 16 -4.31 21.27 13.50
CA ALA A 16 -3.25 22.27 13.64
C ALA A 16 -3.11 23.14 12.38
N ASP A 17 -3.34 22.58 11.20
CA ASP A 17 -3.04 23.24 9.93
C ASP A 17 -4.26 23.32 9.01
N ARG A 18 -4.38 24.46 8.32
CA ARG A 18 -5.41 24.68 7.28
C ARG A 18 -5.08 23.94 5.98
N ILE A 19 -3.80 23.73 5.70
CA ILE A 19 -3.32 23.17 4.45
C ILE A 19 -2.51 21.92 4.78
N VAL A 20 -2.89 20.82 4.17
CA VAL A 20 -2.20 19.54 4.31
C VAL A 20 -1.75 19.07 2.93
N PHE A 21 -0.45 18.81 2.81
CA PHE A 21 0.15 18.16 1.65
C PHE A 21 0.14 16.66 1.87
N TRP A 22 -0.37 15.88 0.94
CA TRP A 22 -0.35 14.43 1.02
C TRP A 22 0.34 13.84 -0.20
N HIS A 23 1.47 13.18 0.05
CA HIS A 23 2.19 12.42 -0.97
C HIS A 23 1.82 10.94 -0.88
N ASP A 24 1.35 10.40 -1.99
CA ASP A 24 1.04 8.99 -2.21
C ASP A 24 1.79 8.52 -3.47
N PRO A 25 3.10 8.24 -3.36
CA PRO A 25 3.91 7.75 -4.49
C PRO A 25 3.36 6.46 -5.10
N GLU A 26 2.60 5.71 -4.31
CA GLU A 26 2.07 4.38 -4.63
C GLU A 26 0.67 4.46 -5.21
N GLN A 27 0.07 5.65 -5.26
CA GLN A 27 -1.27 5.93 -5.77
C GLN A 27 -2.36 5.04 -5.17
N SER A 28 -2.12 4.53 -3.95
CA SER A 28 -2.98 3.55 -3.28
C SER A 28 -4.33 4.11 -2.87
N PHE A 29 -4.47 5.44 -2.85
CA PHE A 29 -5.62 6.13 -2.30
C PHE A 29 -6.40 7.01 -3.28
N THR A 30 -6.01 7.04 -4.55
CA THR A 30 -6.64 7.90 -5.57
C THR A 30 -8.16 7.70 -5.66
N ALA A 31 -8.62 6.45 -5.61
CA ALA A 31 -10.05 6.11 -5.72
C ALA A 31 -10.86 6.51 -4.47
N GLN A 32 -10.20 6.66 -3.32
CA GLN A 32 -10.81 6.93 -2.02
C GLN A 32 -10.94 8.44 -1.75
N LEU A 33 -10.34 9.30 -2.59
CA LEU A 33 -10.38 10.76 -2.41
C LEU A 33 -11.81 11.31 -2.36
N THR A 34 -12.72 10.75 -3.15
CA THR A 34 -14.13 11.17 -3.21
C THR A 34 -14.94 10.77 -1.98
N GLU A 35 -14.45 9.81 -1.21
CA GLU A 35 -15.10 9.29 -0.01
C GLU A 35 -14.61 10.02 1.26
N LEU A 36 -13.59 10.88 1.17
CA LEU A 36 -13.01 11.59 2.30
C LEU A 36 -13.95 12.67 2.84
N ALA A 37 -14.36 12.51 4.09
CA ALA A 37 -15.06 13.55 4.85
C ALA A 37 -14.10 14.16 5.89
N ILE A 38 -13.51 15.30 5.56
CA ILE A 38 -12.52 16.00 6.39
C ILE A 38 -13.06 17.38 6.76
N LEU A 39 -12.93 17.72 8.04
CA LEU A 39 -13.34 19.02 8.57
C LEU A 39 -12.14 19.79 9.10
N TRP A 40 -12.12 21.09 8.84
CA TRP A 40 -11.20 22.05 9.45
C TRP A 40 -12.02 23.18 10.07
N ASN A 41 -11.91 23.37 11.38
CA ASN A 41 -12.73 24.33 12.14
C ASN A 41 -14.25 24.18 11.89
N GLY A 42 -14.73 22.93 11.74
CA GLY A 42 -16.13 22.63 11.47
C GLY A 42 -16.59 22.90 10.03
N LEU A 43 -15.71 23.38 9.15
CA LEU A 43 -15.98 23.58 7.73
C LEU A 43 -15.38 22.45 6.88
N PRO A 44 -16.02 22.08 5.74
CA PRO A 44 -15.49 21.05 4.87
C PRO A 44 -14.14 21.47 4.25
N VAL A 45 -13.20 20.54 4.20
CA VAL A 45 -11.92 20.73 3.51
C VAL A 45 -12.09 20.50 2.00
N THR A 46 -11.46 21.34 1.19
CA THR A 46 -11.38 21.14 -0.27
C THR A 46 -10.26 20.15 -0.59
N VAL A 47 -10.61 19.00 -1.16
CA VAL A 47 -9.65 17.98 -1.58
C VAL A 47 -9.28 18.19 -3.05
N LEU A 48 -8.00 18.32 -3.35
CA LEU A 48 -7.47 18.54 -4.70
C LEU A 48 -6.52 17.41 -5.09
N ASN A 49 -6.85 16.65 -6.13
CA ASN A 49 -5.91 15.76 -6.80
C ASN A 49 -4.98 16.58 -7.70
N MET A 50 -3.75 16.82 -7.25
CA MET A 50 -2.80 17.72 -7.91
C MET A 50 -2.30 17.22 -9.27
N ALA A 51 -2.54 15.96 -9.64
CA ALA A 51 -2.33 15.50 -11.01
C ALA A 51 -3.25 16.17 -12.03
N GLU A 52 -4.39 16.71 -11.57
CA GLU A 52 -5.42 17.34 -12.40
C GLU A 52 -5.45 18.86 -12.25
N GLN A 53 -4.55 19.44 -11.43
CA GLN A 53 -4.58 20.85 -11.07
C GLN A 53 -3.36 21.60 -11.58
N SER A 54 -3.57 22.85 -12.00
CA SER A 54 -2.47 23.79 -12.25
C SER A 54 -1.93 24.30 -10.93
N GLN A 55 -0.63 24.11 -10.66
CA GLN A 55 0.01 24.56 -9.43
C GLN A 55 -0.12 26.08 -9.23
N LEU A 56 -0.01 26.87 -10.31
CA LEU A 56 -0.19 28.31 -10.25
C LEU A 56 -1.63 28.71 -9.88
N GLN A 57 -2.61 28.01 -10.43
CA GLN A 57 -4.02 28.26 -10.11
C GLN A 57 -4.32 27.87 -8.66
N THR A 58 -3.84 26.71 -8.21
CA THR A 58 -3.97 26.26 -6.82
C THR A 58 -3.33 27.27 -5.87
N ARG A 59 -2.13 27.77 -6.17
CA ARG A 59 -1.46 28.80 -5.39
C ARG A 59 -2.32 30.07 -5.26
N LYS A 60 -2.82 30.59 -6.37
CA LYS A 60 -3.71 31.77 -6.37
C LYS A 60 -4.95 31.52 -5.52
N ARG A 61 -5.54 30.33 -5.63
CA ARG A 61 -6.75 29.96 -4.89
C ARG A 61 -6.49 29.92 -3.38
N ILE A 62 -5.38 29.33 -2.95
CA ILE A 62 -4.99 29.23 -1.54
C ILE A 62 -4.67 30.59 -0.91
N GLU A 63 -3.95 31.44 -1.65
CA GLU A 63 -3.38 32.70 -1.12
C GLU A 63 -4.28 33.91 -1.31
N ILE A 64 -5.10 33.92 -2.35
CA ILE A 64 -5.86 35.11 -2.79
C ILE A 64 -7.36 34.84 -2.78
N ASP A 65 -7.83 33.81 -3.49
CA ASP A 65 -9.27 33.64 -3.72
C ASP A 65 -9.99 33.07 -2.49
N GLU A 66 -9.37 32.12 -1.77
CA GLU A 66 -9.97 31.33 -0.69
C GLU A 66 -9.02 31.20 0.54
N PRO A 67 -8.54 32.31 1.14
CA PRO A 67 -7.52 32.27 2.21
C PRO A 67 -8.00 31.66 3.53
N MET A 68 -9.32 31.54 3.71
CA MET A 68 -9.95 30.98 4.90
C MET A 68 -10.49 29.55 4.68
N GLN A 69 -10.22 28.94 3.52
CA GLN A 69 -10.68 27.58 3.18
C GLN A 69 -9.61 26.55 3.55
N GLY A 70 -10.00 25.41 4.15
CA GLY A 70 -9.10 24.28 4.35
C GLY A 70 -8.79 23.54 3.04
N PHE A 71 -7.54 23.14 2.81
CA PHE A 71 -7.12 22.43 1.60
C PHE A 71 -6.34 21.15 1.92
N LEU A 72 -6.76 20.03 1.31
CA LEU A 72 -5.95 18.83 1.19
C LEU A 72 -5.41 18.75 -0.23
N LEU A 73 -4.11 18.91 -0.39
CA LEU A 73 -3.43 18.80 -1.68
C LEU A 73 -2.85 17.40 -1.79
N TYR A 74 -3.44 16.55 -2.62
CA TYR A 74 -3.02 15.16 -2.85
C TYR A 74 -2.12 15.05 -4.08
N TRP A 75 -0.95 14.44 -3.92
CA TRP A 75 -0.04 14.10 -5.01
C TRP A 75 0.06 12.59 -5.17
N PRO A 76 -0.32 12.04 -6.35
CA PRO A 76 -0.04 10.64 -6.70
C PRO A 76 1.44 10.44 -7.09
N SER A 77 2.36 11.05 -6.34
CA SER A 77 3.80 11.01 -6.55
C SER A 77 4.56 11.34 -5.26
N SER A 78 5.84 10.99 -5.23
CA SER A 78 6.77 11.46 -4.22
C SER A 78 6.86 12.99 -4.16
N GLU A 79 7.28 13.48 -3.00
CA GLU A 79 7.56 14.90 -2.81
C GLU A 79 8.63 15.38 -3.80
N PRO A 80 8.38 16.46 -4.54
CA PRO A 80 9.37 17.02 -5.47
C PRO A 80 10.57 17.59 -4.71
N SER A 81 11.74 17.59 -5.34
CA SER A 81 12.90 18.33 -4.83
C SER A 81 12.56 19.82 -4.71
N PRO A 82 13.15 20.57 -3.74
CA PRO A 82 12.85 22.00 -3.54
C PRO A 82 12.94 22.86 -4.80
N ALA A 83 13.92 22.60 -5.68
CA ALA A 83 14.10 23.34 -6.93
C ALA A 83 12.98 23.12 -7.97
N LYS A 84 12.15 22.08 -7.80
CA LYS A 84 11.05 21.72 -8.69
C LYS A 84 9.68 21.91 -8.02
N ASP A 85 9.64 22.38 -6.78
CA ASP A 85 8.40 22.56 -6.03
C ASP A 85 7.91 24.00 -6.10
N TRP A 86 6.90 24.25 -6.92
CA TRP A 86 6.34 25.60 -7.11
C TRP A 86 5.46 26.05 -5.94
N LEU A 87 5.11 25.13 -5.04
CA LEU A 87 4.35 25.39 -3.83
C LEU A 87 5.24 25.27 -2.58
N LEU A 88 6.57 25.29 -2.74
CA LEU A 88 7.51 25.08 -1.65
C LEU A 88 7.29 26.07 -0.49
N ASP A 89 7.03 27.33 -0.80
CA ASP A 89 6.74 28.36 0.20
C ASP A 89 5.45 28.08 0.96
N ILE A 90 4.40 27.63 0.27
CA ILE A 90 3.16 27.17 0.91
C ILE A 90 3.43 25.94 1.80
N ARG A 91 4.17 24.96 1.29
CA ARG A 91 4.54 23.74 2.02
C ARG A 91 5.28 24.06 3.31
N ARG A 92 6.15 25.08 3.34
CA ARG A 92 6.97 25.44 4.50
C ARG A 92 6.17 25.89 5.71
N TYR A 93 4.99 26.48 5.52
CA TYR A 93 4.10 26.88 6.61
C TYR A 93 2.90 25.93 6.77
N SER A 94 2.84 24.87 5.98
CA SER A 94 1.79 23.84 6.01
C SER A 94 2.32 22.55 6.64
N THR A 95 1.44 21.59 6.87
CA THR A 95 1.87 20.25 7.31
C THR A 95 1.81 19.24 6.17
N THR A 96 2.75 18.30 6.19
CA THR A 96 2.75 17.16 5.27
C THR A 96 2.25 15.90 5.98
N PHE A 97 1.41 15.16 5.28
CA PHE A 97 0.89 13.85 5.63
C PHE A 97 1.51 12.82 4.69
N TYR A 98 2.13 11.80 5.28
CA TYR A 98 2.58 10.63 4.54
C TYR A 98 1.72 9.47 5.02
N ALA A 99 0.95 8.89 4.10
CA ALA A 99 0.29 7.62 4.34
C ALA A 99 1.29 6.53 4.00
N ASP A 100 1.85 5.87 5.02
CA ASP A 100 2.60 4.65 4.76
C ASP A 100 1.59 3.54 4.42
N ALA A 101 1.35 3.32 3.12
CA ALA A 101 0.36 2.37 2.67
C ALA A 101 0.64 0.97 3.22
N ALA A 102 1.91 0.61 3.45
CA ALA A 102 2.31 -0.63 4.10
C ALA A 102 1.85 -0.70 5.56
N SER A 103 2.00 0.36 6.37
CA SER A 103 1.50 0.39 7.76
C SER A 103 -0.02 0.36 7.83
N ILE A 104 -0.71 1.10 6.94
CA ILE A 104 -2.18 1.06 6.88
C ILE A 104 -2.64 -0.34 6.46
N LEU A 105 -1.98 -0.94 5.46
CA LEU A 105 -2.27 -2.30 5.04
C LEU A 105 -1.98 -3.32 6.13
N LEU A 106 -0.88 -3.21 6.89
CA LEU A 106 -0.61 -4.07 8.04
C LEU A 106 -1.72 -4.00 9.08
N ASN A 107 -2.16 -2.79 9.42
CA ASN A 107 -3.27 -2.57 10.33
C ASN A 107 -4.57 -3.16 9.78
N ASP A 108 -4.88 -2.94 8.50
CA ASP A 108 -6.04 -3.52 7.81
C ASP A 108 -6.03 -5.05 7.84
N LEU A 109 -4.85 -5.65 7.74
CA LEU A 109 -4.64 -7.09 7.80
C LEU A 109 -4.77 -7.63 9.24
N GLY A 110 -4.87 -6.76 10.25
CA GLY A 110 -4.94 -7.13 11.66
C GLY A 110 -3.58 -7.49 12.27
N LEU A 111 -2.49 -7.14 11.58
CA LEU A 111 -1.12 -7.40 12.04
C LEU A 111 -0.67 -6.25 12.94
N ALA A 112 -0.82 -6.43 14.26
CA ALA A 112 -0.47 -5.40 15.25
C ALA A 112 1.06 -5.16 15.37
N ASN A 113 1.88 -6.12 14.95
CA ASN A 113 3.32 -5.97 14.92
C ASN A 113 3.76 -5.27 13.62
N MET A 114 4.64 -4.26 13.73
CA MET A 114 5.21 -3.53 12.59
C MET A 114 6.42 -4.23 11.96
N ALA A 115 6.93 -5.31 12.55
CA ALA A 115 8.06 -6.07 12.01
C ALA A 115 7.90 -6.51 10.52
N PRO A 116 6.73 -6.94 10.03
CA PRO A 116 6.56 -7.32 8.63
C PRO A 116 6.30 -6.14 7.69
N ARG A 117 6.42 -4.88 8.13
CA ARG A 117 6.11 -3.69 7.31
C ARG A 117 6.88 -3.66 6.00
N ASP A 118 8.20 -3.78 6.06
CA ASP A 118 9.05 -3.71 4.86
C ASP A 118 8.83 -4.93 3.96
N HIS A 119 8.50 -6.07 4.56
CA HIS A 119 8.12 -7.29 3.84
C HIS A 119 6.82 -7.10 3.06
N ILE A 120 5.79 -6.51 3.66
CA ILE A 120 4.53 -6.19 2.98
C ILE A 120 4.75 -5.09 1.92
N ALA A 121 5.57 -4.07 2.23
CA ALA A 121 5.89 -2.99 1.30
C ALA A 121 6.61 -3.47 0.03
N SER A 122 7.38 -4.55 0.10
CA SER A 122 8.05 -5.12 -1.08
C SER A 122 7.14 -5.99 -1.96
N ARG A 123 6.00 -6.47 -1.45
CA ARG A 123 4.98 -7.24 -2.22
C ARG A 123 3.80 -6.36 -2.67
N LYS A 124 4.01 -5.07 -2.94
CA LYS A 124 2.95 -4.14 -3.37
C LYS A 124 2.10 -4.64 -4.54
N SER A 125 2.70 -5.28 -5.55
CA SER A 125 1.96 -5.80 -6.70
C SER A 125 0.96 -6.90 -6.30
N PHE A 126 1.22 -7.65 -5.23
CA PHE A 126 0.27 -8.59 -4.65
C PHE A 126 -0.91 -7.84 -4.02
N PHE A 127 -0.68 -6.79 -3.25
CA PHE A 127 -1.76 -6.09 -2.53
C PHE A 127 -2.59 -5.12 -3.38
N ALA A 128 -2.15 -4.84 -4.62
CA ALA A 128 -2.87 -3.98 -5.57
C ALA A 128 -4.28 -4.51 -5.96
N ASN A 129 -4.56 -5.81 -5.80
CA ASN A 129 -5.86 -6.40 -6.11
C ASN A 129 -6.68 -6.60 -4.81
N LYS A 130 -7.87 -5.98 -4.74
CA LYS A 130 -8.74 -6.01 -3.56
C LYS A 130 -9.21 -7.43 -3.19
N GLU A 131 -9.55 -8.27 -4.17
CA GLU A 131 -10.01 -9.65 -3.94
C GLU A 131 -8.87 -10.52 -3.41
N ARG A 132 -7.66 -10.36 -3.98
CA ARG A 132 -6.46 -11.05 -3.53
C ARG A 132 -6.07 -10.66 -2.10
N THR A 133 -6.10 -9.36 -1.79
CA THR A 133 -5.88 -8.86 -0.44
C THR A 133 -6.91 -9.40 0.56
N ALA A 134 -8.20 -9.48 0.17
CA ALA A 134 -9.23 -10.08 1.00
C ALA A 134 -9.02 -11.60 1.20
N ALA A 135 -8.65 -12.33 0.15
CA ALA A 135 -8.35 -13.76 0.23
C ALA A 135 -7.11 -14.06 1.09
N PHE A 136 -6.11 -13.18 1.05
CA PHE A 136 -4.95 -13.24 1.94
C PHE A 136 -5.34 -12.97 3.40
N LYS A 137 -6.12 -11.91 3.65
CA LYS A 137 -6.61 -11.57 5.00
C LYS A 137 -7.37 -12.72 5.67
N ARG A 138 -8.15 -13.50 4.91
CA ARG A 138 -8.84 -14.70 5.44
C ARG A 138 -7.91 -15.81 5.90
N ARG A 139 -6.67 -15.84 5.38
CA ARG A 139 -5.64 -16.83 5.73
C ARG A 139 -4.71 -16.36 6.86
N LEU A 140 -4.86 -15.11 7.31
CA LEU A 140 -4.19 -14.63 8.52
C LEU A 140 -4.95 -15.17 9.73
N ASP A 141 -4.29 -15.97 10.55
CA ASP A 141 -4.91 -16.59 11.71
C ASP A 141 -5.09 -15.54 12.82
N GLY A 142 -6.33 -15.23 13.16
CA GLY A 142 -6.65 -14.40 14.33
C GLY A 142 -6.35 -15.07 15.70
N ARG A 143 -5.62 -16.19 15.73
CA ARG A 143 -5.41 -17.02 16.94
C ARG A 143 -4.01 -17.64 17.12
N GLY A 144 -3.05 -17.45 16.22
CA GLY A 144 -1.82 -18.27 16.24
C GLY A 144 -0.55 -17.57 15.81
N GLY A 145 0.19 -17.00 16.76
CA GLY A 145 1.62 -16.72 16.62
C GLY A 145 2.00 -15.41 15.92
N ILE A 146 3.28 -15.07 16.05
CA ILE A 146 3.91 -13.96 15.34
C ILE A 146 4.05 -14.36 13.88
N GLU A 147 3.43 -13.61 12.98
CA GLU A 147 3.60 -13.82 11.53
C GLU A 147 5.01 -13.39 11.14
N ASP A 148 5.84 -14.37 10.78
CA ASP A 148 7.15 -14.13 10.21
C ASP A 148 7.06 -13.95 8.67
N PRO A 149 8.08 -13.33 8.05
CA PRO A 149 8.14 -13.13 6.59
C PRO A 149 7.83 -14.37 5.74
N LEU A 150 8.30 -15.55 6.13
CA LEU A 150 8.15 -16.76 5.35
C LEU A 150 6.74 -17.35 5.45
N SER A 151 6.13 -17.30 6.65
CA SER A 151 4.71 -17.62 6.84
C SER A 151 3.82 -16.75 5.94
N LEU A 152 4.10 -15.44 5.88
CA LEU A 152 3.38 -14.50 5.01
C LEU A 152 3.56 -14.87 3.52
N ASP A 153 4.78 -15.18 3.08
CA ASP A 153 5.04 -15.60 1.70
C ASP A 153 4.30 -16.89 1.34
N MET A 154 4.29 -17.91 2.21
CA MET A 154 3.54 -19.15 1.99
C MET A 154 2.04 -18.88 1.81
N LYS A 155 1.47 -18.01 2.66
CA LYS A 155 0.07 -17.60 2.56
C LYS A 155 -0.21 -16.85 1.26
N MET A 156 0.66 -15.93 0.85
CA MET A 156 0.55 -15.23 -0.44
C MET A 156 0.63 -16.19 -1.63
N ILE A 157 1.59 -17.12 -1.63
CA ILE A 157 1.74 -18.15 -2.68
C ILE A 157 0.46 -18.99 -2.78
N SER A 158 -0.09 -19.43 -1.65
CA SER A 158 -1.33 -20.21 -1.63
C SER A 158 -2.54 -19.44 -2.20
N VAL A 159 -2.55 -18.11 -2.07
CA VAL A 159 -3.58 -17.26 -2.67
C VAL A 159 -3.42 -17.22 -4.19
N VAL A 160 -2.19 -17.02 -4.68
CA VAL A 160 -1.88 -16.95 -6.12
C VAL A 160 -2.19 -18.29 -6.81
N LEU A 161 -1.89 -19.39 -6.14
CA LEU A 161 -2.11 -20.75 -6.65
C LEU A 161 -3.53 -21.27 -6.40
N ALA A 162 -4.36 -20.52 -5.68
CA ALA A 162 -5.71 -20.92 -5.28
C ALA A 162 -5.75 -22.28 -4.53
N CYS A 163 -4.78 -22.53 -3.65
CA CYS A 163 -4.67 -23.75 -2.85
C CYS A 163 -4.64 -23.43 -1.34
N HIS A 164 -4.55 -24.48 -0.52
CA HIS A 164 -4.31 -24.32 0.92
C HIS A 164 -2.86 -23.90 1.18
N ALA A 165 -2.63 -23.18 2.29
CA ALA A 165 -1.30 -22.75 2.74
C ALA A 165 -0.54 -23.92 3.38
N GLN A 166 -0.26 -24.94 2.57
CA GLN A 166 0.49 -26.13 2.93
C GLN A 166 1.45 -26.45 1.80
N ILE A 167 2.70 -26.80 2.13
CA ILE A 167 3.76 -27.01 1.14
C ILE A 167 3.39 -28.11 0.13
N ALA A 168 2.79 -29.21 0.59
CA ALA A 168 2.35 -30.29 -0.28
C ALA A 168 1.30 -29.85 -1.33
N GLU A 169 0.35 -29.01 -0.93
CA GLU A 169 -0.70 -28.47 -1.82
C GLU A 169 -0.12 -27.44 -2.81
N ILE A 170 0.81 -26.60 -2.34
CA ILE A 170 1.56 -25.67 -3.20
C ILE A 170 2.35 -26.44 -4.26
N MET A 171 3.05 -27.50 -3.85
CA MET A 171 3.84 -28.35 -4.77
C MET A 171 2.98 -29.07 -5.78
N LYS A 172 1.84 -29.61 -5.35
CA LYS A 172 0.87 -30.22 -6.27
C LYS A 172 0.38 -29.21 -7.29
N SER A 173 -0.03 -28.01 -6.86
CA SER A 173 -0.53 -26.96 -7.76
C SER A 173 0.53 -26.50 -8.77
N ILE A 174 1.79 -26.35 -8.35
CA ILE A 174 2.90 -26.04 -9.26
C ILE A 174 3.17 -27.21 -10.20
N GLY A 175 3.12 -28.45 -9.72
CA GLY A 175 3.26 -29.66 -10.53
C GLY A 175 2.23 -29.73 -11.66
N ASP A 176 0.95 -29.50 -11.34
CA ASP A 176 -0.14 -29.47 -12.33
C ASP A 176 0.12 -28.39 -13.40
N ARG A 177 0.54 -27.19 -12.98
CA ARG A 177 0.90 -26.09 -13.90
C ARG A 177 2.12 -26.41 -14.77
N LEU A 178 3.13 -27.09 -14.23
CA LEU A 178 4.32 -27.51 -14.98
C LEU A 178 3.97 -28.53 -16.06
N LEU A 179 3.02 -29.44 -15.78
CA LEU A 179 2.51 -30.39 -16.76
C LEU A 179 1.73 -29.71 -17.88
N GLU A 180 1.01 -28.62 -17.58
CA GLU A 180 0.30 -27.83 -18.57
C GLU A 180 1.24 -26.97 -19.43
N ASN A 181 2.11 -26.17 -18.80
CA ASN A 181 3.10 -25.35 -19.47
C ASN A 181 4.24 -24.93 -18.53
N ALA A 182 5.38 -25.60 -18.67
CA ALA A 182 6.58 -25.38 -17.85
C ALA A 182 7.11 -23.94 -17.86
N GLU A 183 7.07 -23.25 -19.00
CA GLU A 183 7.61 -21.88 -19.13
C GLU A 183 6.80 -20.85 -18.34
N THR A 184 5.50 -21.13 -18.13
CA THR A 184 4.58 -20.18 -17.48
C THR A 184 4.19 -20.57 -16.06
N ALA A 185 4.60 -21.75 -15.60
CA ALA A 185 4.13 -22.32 -14.33
C ALA A 185 4.44 -21.43 -13.11
N LEU A 186 5.61 -20.79 -13.12
CA LEU A 186 6.11 -19.95 -12.02
C LEU A 186 5.86 -18.44 -12.21
N VAL A 187 5.43 -18.02 -13.40
CA VAL A 187 5.21 -16.60 -13.74
C VAL A 187 4.31 -15.87 -12.73
N PRO A 188 3.22 -16.46 -12.20
CA PRO A 188 2.39 -15.76 -11.21
C PRO A 188 3.10 -15.47 -9.89
N LEU A 189 4.07 -16.30 -9.49
CA LEU A 189 4.87 -16.07 -8.29
C LEU A 189 5.89 -14.96 -8.56
N GLU A 190 6.49 -14.94 -9.74
CA GLU A 190 7.44 -13.92 -10.17
C GLU A 190 6.81 -12.53 -10.21
N GLN A 191 5.63 -12.40 -10.83
CA GLN A 191 4.86 -11.14 -10.92
C GLN A 191 4.59 -10.49 -9.56
N HIS A 192 4.58 -11.29 -8.50
CA HIS A 192 4.30 -10.85 -7.13
C HIS A 192 5.52 -10.86 -6.21
N GLY A 193 6.72 -11.10 -6.75
CA GLY A 193 7.95 -11.13 -5.97
C GLY A 193 8.01 -12.28 -4.95
N LEU A 194 7.27 -13.36 -5.19
CA LEU A 194 7.12 -14.49 -4.28
C LEU A 194 8.12 -15.63 -4.54
N LEU A 195 8.85 -15.58 -5.66
CA LEU A 195 9.84 -16.61 -6.01
C LEU A 195 10.91 -16.82 -4.92
N PRO A 196 11.55 -15.78 -4.36
CA PRO A 196 12.55 -15.98 -3.31
C PRO A 196 11.98 -16.70 -2.08
N GLY A 197 10.77 -16.33 -1.65
CA GLY A 197 10.08 -16.98 -0.53
C GLY A 197 9.73 -18.44 -0.84
N PHE A 198 9.25 -18.72 -2.05
CA PHE A 198 8.97 -20.09 -2.51
C PHE A 198 10.22 -20.97 -2.45
N TRP A 199 11.34 -20.51 -3.00
CA TRP A 199 12.57 -21.29 -2.99
C TRP A 199 13.16 -21.47 -1.59
N HIS A 200 12.98 -20.48 -0.72
CA HIS A 200 13.34 -20.64 0.69
C HIS A 200 12.50 -21.74 1.37
N LEU A 201 11.20 -21.81 1.09
CA LEU A 201 10.35 -22.92 1.56
C LEU A 201 10.83 -24.28 1.02
N MET A 202 11.21 -24.36 -0.26
CA MET A 202 11.71 -25.60 -0.87
C MET A 202 13.03 -26.07 -0.25
N ASN A 203 13.92 -25.14 0.08
CA ASN A 203 15.16 -25.44 0.78
C ASN A 203 14.87 -25.98 2.19
N LEU A 204 13.98 -25.34 2.94
CA LEU A 204 13.67 -25.78 4.30
C LEU A 204 12.97 -27.15 4.35
N GLU A 205 12.02 -27.42 3.47
CA GLU A 205 11.23 -28.65 3.51
C GLU A 205 11.93 -29.83 2.80
N TYR A 206 12.59 -29.57 1.68
CA TYR A 206 13.13 -30.61 0.80
C TYR A 206 14.65 -30.55 0.59
N GLY A 207 15.34 -29.57 1.17
CA GLY A 207 16.78 -29.35 0.95
C GLY A 207 17.12 -28.93 -0.49
N TYR A 208 16.15 -28.38 -1.22
CA TYR A 208 16.36 -27.98 -2.62
C TYR A 208 17.18 -26.69 -2.71
N HIS A 209 18.32 -26.76 -3.39
CA HIS A 209 19.16 -25.62 -3.71
C HIS A 209 19.00 -25.23 -5.18
N ILE A 210 18.68 -23.97 -5.44
CA ILE A 210 18.77 -23.42 -6.79
C ILE A 210 20.25 -23.36 -7.17
N ALA A 211 20.60 -23.89 -8.34
CA ALA A 211 21.91 -23.64 -8.92
C ALA A 211 22.02 -22.14 -9.24
N GLU A 212 22.96 -21.43 -8.59
CA GLU A 212 23.29 -20.06 -8.96
C GLU A 212 23.72 -20.06 -10.44
N GLY A 213 22.93 -19.38 -11.28
CA GLY A 213 23.19 -19.20 -12.70
C GLY A 213 24.06 -17.99 -12.98
#